data_AF-A0A0L6JU80-F1
#
_entry.id   AF-A0A0L6JU80-F1
#
_cell.length_a   1.000
_cell.length_b   1.000
_cell.length_c   1.000
_cell.angle_alpha   90.00
_cell.angle_beta   90.00
_cell.angle_gamma   90.00
#
_symmetry.space_group_name_H-M   'P 1'
#
loop_
_entity.id
_entity.type
_entity.pdbx_description
1 polymer ?
#
loop_
_entity_poly.entity_id
_entity_poly.type
_entity_poly.pdbx_seq_one_letter_code
_entity_poly.pdbx_strand_id
1 'polypeptide(L)'
;MLIYITADLGSIGIVPSNFGEAYINQHIAVVRLNDSRYSKFVAWFLKSETGRKRLLAYQRGATKKGLGLDDIRDVLITYPEVHVALKIVQEIESRLSVCGKMEEVIQNSLAQAEALRQSILKKAFEGKLVPQDPNDEHAEKLLERIRLENQNPTPKSTKKKVKGAVK
;
A
#
# COMPACT_ATOMS: atom_id res chain seq x y z
N MET A 1 -2.27 6.48 24.44
CA MET A 1 -1.80 6.71 23.05
C MET A 1 -0.29 6.71 23.02
N LEU A 2 0.31 6.54 21.85
CA LEU A 2 1.75 6.56 21.62
C LEU A 2 2.11 7.76 20.74
N ILE A 3 3.23 8.41 21.04
CA ILE A 3 3.76 9.52 20.25
C ILE A 3 5.24 9.27 19.96
N TYR A 4 5.66 9.41 18.71
CA TYR A 4 7.08 9.37 18.33
C TYR A 4 7.79 10.68 18.67
N ILE A 5 8.94 10.58 19.35
CA ILE A 5 9.62 11.73 19.97
C ILE A 5 11.01 12.08 19.41
N THR A 6 11.56 11.31 18.48
CA THR A 6 12.92 11.59 17.94
C THR A 6 13.17 11.25 16.48
N ALA A 7 12.35 10.39 15.85
CA ALA A 7 12.57 9.94 14.46
C ALA A 7 11.52 10.53 13.51
N ASP A 8 10.26 10.10 13.64
CA ASP A 8 9.12 10.68 12.94
C ASP A 8 8.28 11.51 13.92
N LEU A 9 8.78 12.71 14.20
CA LEU A 9 8.22 13.58 15.23
C LEU A 9 6.76 13.94 14.95
N GLY A 10 5.91 13.62 15.92
CA GLY A 10 4.47 13.87 15.85
C GLY A 10 3.66 12.74 15.21
N SER A 11 4.27 11.62 14.87
CA SER A 11 3.51 10.41 14.56
C SER A 11 2.84 9.86 15.81
N ILE A 12 1.53 9.63 15.70
CA ILE A 12 0.65 9.28 16.82
C ILE A 12 -0.07 7.96 16.52
N GLY A 13 -0.13 7.08 17.52
CA GLY A 13 -0.87 5.83 17.48
C GLY A 13 -1.81 5.68 18.67
N ILE A 14 -2.99 5.10 18.45
CA ILE A 14 -3.90 4.71 19.53
C ILE A 14 -3.65 3.23 19.80
N VAL A 15 -3.42 2.89 21.07
CA VAL A 15 -3.29 1.49 21.50
C VAL A 15 -4.69 0.93 21.70
N PRO A 16 -5.07 -0.17 21.04
CA PRO A 16 -6.38 -0.78 21.21
C PRO A 16 -6.49 -1.46 22.58
N SER A 17 -7.71 -1.56 23.11
CA SER A 17 -7.96 -2.09 24.46
C SER A 17 -7.55 -3.56 24.63
N ASN A 18 -7.53 -4.33 23.53
CA ASN A 18 -7.18 -5.75 23.49
C ASN A 18 -5.73 -6.01 23.06
N PHE A 19 -4.83 -5.03 23.18
CA PHE A 19 -3.45 -5.16 22.70
C PHE A 19 -2.57 -6.09 23.56
N GLY A 20 -2.93 -6.31 24.82
CA GLY A 20 -2.10 -7.05 25.77
C GLY A 20 -0.88 -6.26 26.24
N GLU A 21 0.12 -6.97 26.78
CA GLU A 21 1.37 -6.39 27.25
C GLU A 21 2.36 -6.20 26.10
N ALA A 22 3.04 -5.05 26.07
CA ALA A 22 4.04 -4.74 25.07
C ALA A 22 5.09 -3.77 25.61
N TYR A 23 6.30 -3.86 25.06
CA TYR A 23 7.40 -2.95 25.34
C TYR A 23 7.46 -1.85 24.29
N ILE A 24 7.79 -0.63 24.73
CA ILE A 24 8.02 0.52 23.84
C ILE A 24 9.52 0.81 23.74
N ASN A 25 9.93 1.32 22.58
CA ASN A 25 11.29 1.84 22.38
C ASN A 25 11.44 3.23 23.04
N GLN A 26 12.66 3.64 23.39
CA GLN A 26 13.00 4.96 23.94
C GLN A 26 12.57 6.15 23.04
N HIS A 27 12.32 5.88 21.76
CA HIS A 27 11.89 6.88 20.77
C HIS A 27 10.35 7.08 20.75
N ILE A 28 9.62 6.42 21.64
CA ILE A 28 8.17 6.45 21.74
C ILE A 28 7.78 6.85 23.18
N ALA A 29 6.94 7.87 23.30
CA ALA A 29 6.31 8.25 24.56
C ALA A 29 4.91 7.64 24.68
N VAL A 30 4.60 7.10 25.86
CA VAL A 30 3.24 6.68 26.22
C VAL A 30 2.53 7.85 26.89
N VAL A 31 1.45 8.30 26.28
CA VAL A 31 0.58 9.35 26.84
C VAL A 31 -0.71 8.72 27.34
N ARG A 32 -0.95 8.85 28.64
CA ARG A 32 -2.18 8.43 29.33
C ARG A 32 -2.91 9.68 29.78
N LEU A 33 -4.11 9.89 29.24
CA LEU A 33 -4.98 10.98 29.68
C LEU A 33 -5.75 10.53 30.92
N ASN A 34 -6.01 11.47 31.83
CA ASN A 34 -6.85 11.24 33.01
C ASN A 34 -8.27 10.83 32.61
N ASP A 35 -8.81 11.47 31.56
CA ASP A 35 -10.09 11.09 30.97
C ASP A 35 -9.85 10.33 29.66
N SER A 36 -10.07 9.01 29.72
CA SER A 36 -9.84 8.11 28.59
C SER A 36 -10.76 8.41 27.40
N ARG A 37 -11.91 9.06 27.61
CA ARG A 37 -12.87 9.41 26.55
C ARG A 37 -12.28 10.37 25.52
N TYR A 38 -11.33 11.20 25.92
CA TYR A 38 -10.63 12.13 25.04
C TYR A 38 -9.47 11.51 24.26
N SER A 39 -9.09 10.26 24.55
CA SER A 39 -7.88 9.65 23.98
C SER A 39 -7.87 9.67 22.45
N LYS A 40 -9.01 9.31 21.83
CA LYS A 40 -9.16 9.33 20.37
C LYS A 40 -9.19 10.76 19.84
N PHE A 41 -9.92 11.65 20.49
CA PHE A 41 -10.03 13.05 20.09
C PHE A 41 -8.66 13.75 20.10
N VAL A 42 -7.91 13.63 21.19
CA VAL A 42 -6.58 14.24 21.32
C VAL A 42 -5.61 13.65 20.30
N ALA A 43 -5.68 12.35 20.05
CA ALA A 43 -4.86 11.72 19.01
C ALA A 43 -5.16 12.30 17.61
N TRP A 44 -6.43 12.47 17.25
CA TRP A 44 -6.83 13.09 15.99
C TRP A 44 -6.48 14.58 15.94
N PHE A 45 -6.67 15.30 17.04
CA PHE A 45 -6.28 16.71 17.15
C PHE A 45 -4.78 16.89 16.92
N LEU A 46 -3.94 16.11 17.60
CA LEU A 46 -2.48 16.19 17.44
C LEU A 46 -2.01 15.72 16.05
N LYS A 47 -2.77 14.85 15.37
CA LYS A 47 -2.55 14.49 13.96
C LYS A 47 -2.98 15.59 12.98
N SER A 48 -3.94 16.44 13.34
CA SER A 48 -4.36 17.56 12.50
C SER A 48 -3.21 18.53 12.26
N GLU A 49 -3.30 19.33 11.19
CA GLU A 49 -2.27 20.31 10.87
C GLU A 49 -2.00 21.27 12.03
N THR A 50 -3.06 21.76 12.68
CA THR A 50 -2.96 22.69 13.81
C THR A 50 -2.32 22.03 15.03
N GLY A 51 -2.78 20.84 15.40
CA GLY A 51 -2.23 20.13 16.56
C GLY A 51 -0.78 19.68 16.34
N ARG A 52 -0.44 19.24 15.13
CA ARG A 52 0.93 18.87 14.75
C ARG A 52 1.85 20.09 14.79
N LYS A 53 1.44 21.23 14.21
CA LYS A 53 2.20 22.49 14.30
C LYS A 53 2.44 22.89 15.75
N ARG A 54 1.42 22.76 16.60
CA ARG A 54 1.53 23.07 18.02
C ARG A 54 2.48 22.11 18.75
N LEU A 55 2.37 20.81 18.52
CA LEU A 55 3.27 19.81 19.11
C LEU A 55 4.72 20.07 18.70
N LEU A 56 4.97 20.34 17.42
CA LEU A 56 6.31 20.59 16.89
C LEU A 56 6.91 21.93 17.34
N ALA A 57 6.10 22.89 17.81
CA ALA A 57 6.60 24.14 18.37
C ALA A 57 7.39 23.94 19.68
N TYR A 58 7.13 22.85 20.40
CA TYR A 58 7.85 22.49 21.63
C TYR A 58 9.11 21.66 21.36
N GLN A 59 9.42 21.37 20.10
CA GLN A 59 10.58 20.58 19.73
C GLN A 59 11.87 21.34 20.04
N ARG A 60 12.80 20.70 20.74
CA ARG A 60 14.10 21.27 21.12
C ARG A 60 15.25 20.62 20.33
N GLY A 61 16.37 21.34 20.23
CA GLY A 61 17.63 20.85 19.66
C GLY A 61 17.89 21.30 18.21
N ALA A 62 19.02 21.99 17.99
CA ALA A 62 19.46 22.45 16.67
C ALA A 62 19.92 21.30 15.77
N THR A 63 20.59 20.28 16.34
CA THR A 63 21.21 19.17 15.60
C THR A 63 20.46 17.84 15.75
N LYS A 64 19.77 17.64 16.88
CA LYS A 64 18.86 16.50 17.13
C LYS A 64 17.49 17.04 17.46
N LYS A 65 16.61 17.03 16.46
CA LYS A 65 15.20 17.39 16.63
C LYS A 65 14.55 16.34 17.52
N GLY A 66 13.98 16.75 18.65
CA GLY A 66 13.34 15.83 19.61
C GLY A 66 12.28 16.51 20.48
N LEU A 67 11.38 15.71 21.03
CA LEU A 67 10.40 16.12 22.04
C LEU A 67 10.70 15.39 23.36
N GLY A 68 10.89 16.14 24.43
CA GLY A 68 10.92 15.59 25.79
C GLY A 68 9.53 15.16 26.26
N LEU A 69 9.47 14.40 27.35
CA LEU A 69 8.20 14.02 27.96
C LEU A 69 7.46 15.23 28.55
N ASP A 70 8.21 16.18 29.11
CA ASP A 70 7.65 17.43 29.63
C ASP A 70 7.14 18.32 28.49
N ASP A 71 7.84 18.35 27.35
CA ASP A 71 7.37 19.07 26.15
C ASP A 71 5.99 18.56 25.70
N ILE A 72 5.79 17.24 25.70
CA ILE A 72 4.48 16.64 25.37
C ILE A 72 3.42 17.01 26.42
N ARG A 73 3.80 17.03 27.70
CA ARG A 73 2.88 17.35 28.80
C ARG A 73 2.39 18.79 28.73
N ASP A 74 3.25 19.71 28.29
CA ASP A 74 2.97 21.15 28.26
C ASP A 74 2.23 21.60 26.99
N VAL A 75 1.98 20.69 26.03
CA VAL A 75 1.23 21.02 24.81
C VAL A 75 -0.20 21.41 25.15
N LEU A 76 -0.56 22.64 24.79
CA LEU A 76 -1.93 23.13 24.95
C LEU A 76 -2.88 22.45 23.95
N ILE A 77 -3.85 21.70 24.46
CA ILE A 77 -4.91 21.08 23.65
C ILE A 77 -6.23 21.83 23.81
N THR A 78 -7.07 21.74 22.79
CA THR A 78 -8.47 22.18 22.92
C THR A 78 -9.21 21.16 23.76
N TYR A 79 -10.01 21.62 24.72
CA TYR A 79 -10.81 20.75 25.58
C TYR A 79 -12.30 21.09 25.42
N PRO A 80 -12.95 20.64 24.31
CA PRO A 80 -14.38 20.86 24.11
C PRO A 80 -15.19 19.95 25.05
N GLU A 81 -16.51 20.15 25.11
CA GLU A 81 -17.39 19.23 25.85
C GLU A 81 -17.29 17.79 25.31
N VAL A 82 -17.42 16.81 26.22
CA VAL A 82 -17.21 15.38 25.92
C VAL A 82 -18.05 14.91 24.73
N HIS A 83 -19.32 15.32 24.67
CA HIS A 83 -20.21 14.91 23.59
C HIS A 83 -19.78 15.48 22.23
N VAL A 84 -19.19 16.69 22.19
CA VAL A 84 -18.66 17.31 20.98
C VAL A 84 -17.41 16.56 20.53
N ALA A 85 -16.50 16.26 21.46
CA ALA A 85 -15.29 15.48 21.17
C ALA A 85 -15.65 14.11 20.57
N LEU A 86 -16.62 13.41 21.16
CA LEU A 86 -17.08 12.11 20.66
C LEU A 86 -17.71 12.21 19.26
N LYS A 87 -18.56 13.23 19.02
CA LYS A 87 -19.17 13.46 17.70
C LYS A 87 -18.12 13.73 16.62
N ILE A 88 -17.09 14.52 16.93
CA ILE A 88 -15.97 14.79 16.02
C ILE A 88 -15.24 13.48 15.68
N VAL A 89 -14.94 12.66 16.68
CA VAL A 89 -14.26 11.37 16.48
C VAL A 89 -15.11 10.45 15.60
N GLN A 90 -16.42 10.36 15.87
CA GLN A 90 -17.33 9.54 15.07
C GLN A 90 -17.38 9.98 13.60
N GLU A 91 -17.42 11.28 13.33
CA GLU A 91 -17.41 11.82 11.97
C GLU A 91 -16.11 11.47 11.23
N ILE A 92 -14.95 11.59 11.90
CA ILE A 92 -13.66 11.21 11.35
C ILE A 92 -13.62 9.71 11.04
N GLU A 93 -14.01 8.86 11.99
CA GLU A 93 -14.02 7.40 11.82
C GLU A 93 -14.97 6.96 10.70
N SER A 94 -16.14 7.60 10.58
CA SER A 94 -17.09 7.35 9.49
C SER A 94 -16.48 7.64 8.13
N ARG A 95 -15.84 8.80 7.96
CA ARG A 95 -15.19 9.17 6.70
C ARG A 95 -14.02 8.26 6.35
N LEU A 96 -13.19 7.91 7.34
CA LEU A 96 -12.07 6.98 7.14
C LEU A 96 -12.55 5.58 6.78
N SER A 97 -13.70 5.14 7.29
CA SER A 97 -14.31 3.86 6.89
C SER A 97 -14.68 3.84 5.41
N VAL A 98 -15.16 4.96 4.86
CA VAL A 98 -15.42 5.08 3.41
C VAL A 98 -14.13 4.93 2.60
N CYS A 99 -13.04 5.57 3.04
CA CYS A 99 -11.73 5.41 2.39
C CYS A 99 -11.26 3.95 2.42
N GLY A 100 -11.39 3.26 3.56
CA GLY A 100 -11.01 1.84 3.66
C GLY A 100 -11.80 0.94 2.72
N LYS A 101 -13.11 1.19 2.55
CA LYS A 101 -13.92 0.46 1.56
C LYS A 101 -13.49 0.74 0.13
N MET A 102 -13.10 1.98 -0.17
CA MET A 102 -12.58 2.33 -1.50
C MET A 102 -11.28 1.58 -1.81
N GLU A 103 -10.36 1.52 -0.84
CA GLU A 103 -9.12 0.75 -0.97
C GLU A 103 -9.40 -0.74 -1.25
N GLU A 104 -10.35 -1.34 -0.52
CA GLU A 104 -10.78 -2.72 -0.73
C GLU A 104 -11.33 -2.95 -2.15
N VAL A 105 -12.20 -2.05 -2.63
CA VAL A 105 -12.76 -2.12 -4.00
C VAL A 105 -11.66 -2.03 -5.05
N ILE A 106 -10.68 -1.13 -4.87
CA ILE A 106 -9.54 -0.98 -5.79
C ILE A 106 -8.72 -2.27 -5.83
N GLN A 107 -8.39 -2.85 -4.67
CA GLN A 107 -7.63 -4.09 -4.59
C GLN A 107 -8.36 -5.25 -5.29
N ASN A 108 -9.66 -5.40 -5.04
CA ASN A 108 -10.47 -6.42 -5.69
C ASN A 108 -10.55 -6.22 -7.20
N SER A 109 -10.70 -4.97 -7.67
CA SER A 109 -10.71 -4.67 -9.10
C SER A 109 -9.37 -4.98 -9.78
N LEU A 110 -8.25 -4.72 -9.12
CA LEU A 110 -6.92 -5.07 -9.64
C LEU A 110 -6.76 -6.58 -9.77
N ALA A 111 -7.12 -7.34 -8.75
CA ALA A 111 -7.06 -8.80 -8.77
C ALA A 111 -7.96 -9.39 -9.88
N GLN A 112 -9.16 -8.85 -10.07
CA GLN A 112 -10.05 -9.25 -11.17
C GLN A 112 -9.47 -8.93 -12.54
N ALA A 113 -8.85 -7.76 -12.71
CA ALA A 113 -8.22 -7.38 -13.97
C ALA A 113 -7.05 -8.31 -14.31
N GLU A 114 -6.23 -8.69 -13.33
CA GLU A 114 -5.15 -9.67 -13.51
C GLU A 114 -5.70 -11.05 -13.88
N ALA A 115 -6.71 -11.54 -13.17
CA ALA A 115 -7.35 -12.82 -13.48
C ALA A 115 -7.97 -12.83 -14.88
N LEU A 116 -8.64 -11.74 -15.27
CA LEU A 116 -9.21 -11.58 -16.61
C LEU A 116 -8.11 -11.59 -17.68
N ARG A 117 -7.02 -10.87 -17.46
CA ARG A 117 -5.86 -10.86 -18.37
C ARG A 117 -5.30 -12.26 -18.56
N GLN A 118 -5.13 -13.03 -17.48
CA GLN A 118 -4.67 -14.41 -17.55
C GLN A 118 -5.66 -15.31 -18.30
N SER A 119 -6.96 -15.14 -18.07
CA SER A 119 -8.01 -15.88 -18.78
C SER A 119 -8.00 -15.59 -20.28
N ILE A 120 -7.86 -14.33 -20.67
CA ILE A 120 -7.76 -13.92 -22.08
C ILE A 120 -6.51 -14.51 -22.73
N LEU A 121 -5.35 -14.41 -22.08
CA LEU A 121 -4.11 -15.00 -22.59
C LEU A 121 -4.24 -16.51 -22.76
N LYS A 122 -4.79 -17.22 -21.76
CA LYS A 122 -5.04 -18.66 -21.85
C LYS A 122 -5.95 -18.99 -23.04
N LYS A 123 -7.07 -18.28 -23.20
CA LYS A 123 -7.97 -18.46 -24.36
C LYS A 123 -7.27 -18.15 -25.69
N ALA A 124 -6.37 -17.17 -25.72
CA ALA A 124 -5.59 -16.83 -26.91
C ALA A 124 -4.67 -17.98 -27.32
N PHE A 125 -3.91 -18.53 -26.36
CA PHE A 125 -3.00 -19.65 -26.62
C PHE A 125 -3.73 -20.96 -26.94
N GLU A 126 -4.94 -21.16 -26.42
CA GLU A 126 -5.80 -22.28 -26.79
C GLU A 126 -6.53 -22.07 -28.14
N GLY A 127 -6.37 -20.92 -28.80
CA GLY A 127 -7.07 -20.56 -30.05
C GLY A 127 -8.53 -20.15 -29.85
N LYS A 128 -9.10 -20.28 -28.66
CA LYS A 128 -10.54 -20.10 -28.36
C LYS A 128 -11.02 -18.64 -28.30
N LEU A 129 -10.21 -17.67 -28.72
CA LEU A 129 -10.64 -16.26 -28.81
C LEU A 129 -11.47 -15.96 -30.05
N VAL A 130 -11.42 -16.82 -31.07
CA VAL A 130 -12.17 -16.69 -32.32
C VAL A 130 -12.83 -18.02 -32.68
N PRO A 131 -13.93 -18.01 -33.45
CA PRO A 131 -14.50 -19.23 -34.01
C PRO A 131 -13.43 -20.04 -34.74
N GLN A 132 -13.38 -21.35 -34.49
CA GLN A 132 -12.42 -22.26 -35.12
C GLN A 132 -12.96 -22.77 -36.45
N ASP A 133 -12.12 -22.88 -37.47
CA ASP A 133 -12.49 -23.57 -38.71
C ASP A 133 -12.45 -25.09 -38.45
N PRO A 134 -13.54 -25.84 -38.71
CA PRO A 134 -13.54 -27.29 -38.58
C PRO A 134 -12.49 -28.01 -39.46
N ASN A 135 -11.98 -27.33 -40.50
CA ASN A 135 -10.95 -27.85 -41.38
C ASN A 135 -9.52 -27.55 -40.91
N ASP A 136 -9.34 -26.79 -39.81
CA ASP A 136 -8.01 -26.53 -39.26
C ASP A 136 -7.32 -27.82 -38.81
N GLU A 137 -6.06 -27.96 -39.20
CA GLU A 137 -5.26 -29.10 -38.79
C GLU A 137 -4.92 -29.06 -37.28
N HIS A 138 -5.01 -30.21 -36.61
CA HIS A 138 -4.62 -30.29 -35.19
C HIS A 138 -3.12 -30.00 -35.02
N ALA A 139 -2.80 -29.15 -34.03
CA ALA A 139 -1.43 -28.73 -33.71
C ALA A 139 -0.47 -29.90 -33.45
N GLU A 140 -0.97 -31.05 -32.99
CA GLU A 140 -0.17 -32.28 -32.79
C GLU A 140 0.47 -32.77 -34.10
N LYS A 141 -0.26 -32.74 -35.23
CA LYS A 141 0.28 -33.14 -36.54
C LYS A 141 1.36 -32.18 -37.05
N LEU A 142 1.29 -30.91 -36.68
CA LEU A 142 2.33 -29.93 -36.99
C LEU A 142 3.58 -30.17 -36.12
N LEU A 143 3.39 -30.47 -34.83
CA LEU A 143 4.48 -30.81 -33.91
C LEU A 143 5.22 -32.08 -34.31
N GLU A 144 4.52 -33.11 -34.78
CA GLU A 144 5.14 -34.32 -35.33
C GLU A 144 6.00 -34.01 -36.56
N ARG A 145 5.49 -33.17 -37.50
CA ARG A 145 6.28 -32.70 -38.65
C ARG A 145 7.54 -31.95 -38.23
N ILE A 146 7.43 -31.01 -37.29
CA ILE A 146 8.57 -30.24 -36.78
C ILE A 146 9.58 -31.15 -36.07
N ARG A 147 9.13 -32.16 -35.32
CA ARG A 147 10.03 -33.13 -34.66
C ARG A 147 10.78 -33.97 -35.68
N LEU A 148 10.10 -34.47 -36.72
CA LEU A 148 10.70 -35.23 -37.81
C LEU A 148 11.70 -34.39 -38.61
N GLU A 149 11.37 -33.12 -38.87
CA GLU A 149 12.23 -32.19 -39.61
C GLU A 149 13.47 -31.77 -38.79
N ASN A 150 13.34 -31.61 -37.47
CA ASN A 150 14.48 -31.33 -36.59
C ASN A 150 15.38 -32.56 -36.37
N GLN A 151 14.83 -33.78 -36.42
CA GLN A 151 15.62 -35.02 -36.35
C GLN A 151 16.39 -35.30 -37.65
N ASN A 152 15.92 -34.76 -38.77
CA ASN A 152 16.61 -34.79 -40.06
C ASN A 152 17.06 -33.38 -40.47
N PRO A 153 18.08 -32.79 -39.81
CA PRO A 153 18.52 -31.45 -40.14
C PRO A 153 19.09 -31.42 -41.56
N THR A 154 18.31 -30.95 -42.53
CA THR A 154 18.85 -30.58 -43.83
C THR A 154 19.90 -29.48 -43.64
N PRO A 155 21.06 -29.54 -44.32
CA PRO A 155 22.12 -28.58 -44.14
C PRO A 155 21.61 -27.16 -44.43
N LYS A 156 21.67 -26.28 -43.43
CA LYS A 156 21.26 -24.88 -43.55
C LYS A 156 22.06 -24.22 -44.68
N SER A 157 21.37 -23.79 -45.73
CA SER A 157 21.91 -22.89 -46.76
C SER A 157 22.45 -21.63 -46.08
N THR A 158 23.78 -21.49 -46.05
CA THR A 158 24.48 -20.30 -45.59
C THR A 158 24.13 -19.16 -46.54
N LYS A 159 23.33 -18.19 -46.06
CA LYS A 159 23.14 -16.91 -46.75
C LYS A 159 24.50 -16.24 -46.92
N LYS A 160 25.06 -16.25 -48.14
CA LYS A 160 26.23 -15.47 -48.54
C LYS A 160 25.96 -14.00 -48.20
N LYS A 161 26.74 -13.42 -47.28
CA LYS A 161 26.80 -11.96 -47.06
C LYS A 161 27.26 -11.31 -48.37
N VAL A 162 26.34 -10.63 -49.06
CA VAL A 162 26.71 -9.71 -50.13
C VAL A 162 27.41 -8.52 -49.47
N LYS A 163 28.73 -8.39 -49.66
CA LYS A 163 29.49 -7.19 -49.31
C LYS A 163 29.07 -6.09 -50.30
N GLY A 164 28.30 -5.12 -49.84
CA GLY A 164 28.08 -3.88 -50.57
C GLY A 164 29.40 -3.09 -50.65
N ALA A 165 29.94 -2.95 -51.85
CA ALA A 165 30.92 -1.92 -52.16
C ALA A 165 30.14 -0.64 -52.44
N VAL A 166 30.30 0.36 -51.57
CA VAL A 166 29.82 1.72 -51.84
C VAL A 166 31.02 2.50 -52.38
N LYS A 167 30.88 3.01 -53.62
CA LYS A 167 31.65 4.12 -54.15
C LYS A 167 30.93 5.42 -53.79
#